data_AF-A0A382IMC2-F1
#
_entry.id   AF-A0A382IMC2-F1
#
_cell.length_a   1.000
_cell.length_b   1.000
_cell.length_c   1.000
_cell.angle_alpha   90.00
_cell.angle_beta   90.00
_cell.angle_gamma   90.00
#
_symmetry.space_group_name_H-M   'P 1'
#
loop_
_entity.id
_entity.type
_entity.pdbx_description
1 polymer ?
#
loop_
_entity_poly.entity_id
_entity_poly.type
_entity_poly.pdbx_seq_one_letter_code
_entity_poly.pdbx_strand_id
1 'polypeptide(L)'
;QLSKSRIQIEPTALSLALQAKNSEEILIYLVRVCSSPSDLDAVASSLSEESPAIMLSLTARADRKGWSSEANKFATEAKQMIESLESSDKKEKLQSKLKVTIDKLNGIETSRRQPIPVLSEIAKSGKHTLGLFNTYGGKWNHPHFKAIHKAANLCSAFDLDLALIGFPGIESDKLVGEIRKEMRLPNEGYLFSLFSNQRVRFFDKDIDESWAGSKVVTTANPDPDKLAIPDGKLCMIMGLGPKGLPKSFLESSSCHFELTGSNIAFETGTAMGSIAGRLSLM
;
A
#
# COMPACT_ATOMS: atom_id res chain seq x y z
N GLN A 1 -24.85 9.31 1.53
CA GLN A 1 -24.87 9.91 2.88
C GLN A 1 -26.21 9.70 3.58
N LEU A 2 -27.35 9.75 2.87
CA LEU A 2 -28.70 9.53 3.42
C LEU A 2 -28.95 8.15 4.09
N SER A 3 -28.35 7.06 3.58
CA SER A 3 -28.50 5.73 4.20
C SER A 3 -27.82 5.60 5.57
N LYS A 4 -26.83 6.46 5.87
CA LYS A 4 -26.17 6.49 7.18
C LYS A 4 -26.94 7.34 8.20
N SER A 5 -27.84 8.21 7.76
CA SER A 5 -28.60 9.13 8.62
C SER A 5 -29.95 8.60 9.09
N ARG A 6 -30.33 7.35 8.75
CA ARG A 6 -31.61 6.70 9.14
C ARG A 6 -32.88 7.48 8.74
N ILE A 7 -32.77 8.39 7.77
CA ILE A 7 -33.92 9.15 7.26
C ILE A 7 -34.66 8.25 6.27
N GLN A 8 -35.92 7.90 6.57
CA GLN A 8 -36.78 7.19 5.63
C GLN A 8 -37.33 8.18 4.60
N ILE A 9 -37.14 7.87 3.32
CA ILE A 9 -37.59 8.67 2.18
C ILE A 9 -38.35 7.71 1.26
N GLU A 10 -39.54 8.12 0.81
CA GLU A 10 -40.36 7.38 -0.15
C GLU A 10 -40.47 8.18 -1.47
N PRO A 11 -40.12 7.60 -2.63
CA PRO A 11 -39.48 6.30 -2.81
C PRO A 11 -38.03 6.27 -2.27
N THR A 12 -37.57 5.12 -1.80
CA THR A 12 -36.20 4.95 -1.31
C THR A 12 -35.17 5.25 -2.40
N ALA A 13 -33.96 5.69 -2.02
CA ALA A 13 -32.88 5.94 -2.96
C ALA A 13 -32.51 4.70 -3.80
N LEU A 14 -32.64 3.49 -3.23
CA LEU A 14 -32.45 2.24 -3.96
C LEU A 14 -33.55 2.05 -5.01
N SER A 15 -34.82 2.22 -4.65
CA SER A 15 -35.93 2.09 -5.60
C SER A 15 -35.84 3.07 -6.76
N LEU A 16 -35.44 4.33 -6.50
CA LEU A 16 -35.17 5.31 -7.57
C LEU A 16 -34.02 4.86 -8.48
N ALA A 17 -32.94 4.33 -7.91
CA ALA A 17 -31.81 3.84 -8.68
C ALA A 17 -32.18 2.63 -9.57
N LEU A 18 -33.07 1.76 -9.09
CA LEU A 18 -33.52 0.58 -9.83
C LEU A 18 -34.47 0.89 -11.00
N GLN A 19 -35.05 2.10 -11.05
CA GLN A 19 -35.88 2.54 -12.18
C GLN A 19 -35.05 2.88 -13.44
N ALA A 20 -33.74 3.06 -13.30
CA ALA A 20 -32.84 3.33 -14.43
C ALA A 20 -32.43 2.04 -15.16
N LYS A 21 -32.07 2.17 -16.45
CA LYS A 21 -31.44 1.08 -17.20
C LYS A 21 -29.99 0.88 -16.73
N ASN A 22 -29.81 0.03 -15.72
CA ASN A 22 -28.52 -0.21 -15.08
C ASN A 22 -27.73 -1.30 -15.80
N SER A 23 -26.41 -1.12 -15.89
CA SER A 23 -25.50 -2.20 -16.29
C SER A 23 -25.33 -3.22 -15.16
N GLU A 24 -24.84 -4.42 -15.48
CA GLU A 24 -24.53 -5.46 -14.49
C GLU A 24 -23.59 -4.93 -13.37
N GLU A 25 -22.60 -4.11 -13.72
CA GLU A 25 -21.68 -3.51 -12.75
C GLU A 25 -22.38 -2.56 -11.77
N ILE A 26 -23.33 -1.76 -12.25
CA ILE A 26 -24.13 -0.86 -11.41
C ILE A 26 -25.03 -1.68 -10.48
N LEU A 27 -25.67 -2.73 -10.99
CA LEU A 27 -26.50 -3.62 -10.16
C LEU A 27 -25.66 -4.30 -9.07
N ILE A 28 -24.45 -4.79 -9.39
CA ILE A 28 -23.52 -5.34 -8.39
C ILE A 28 -23.15 -4.29 -7.34
N TYR A 29 -22.98 -3.02 -7.73
CA TYR A 29 -22.76 -1.93 -6.78
C TYR A 29 -23.99 -1.71 -5.88
N LEU A 30 -25.20 -1.70 -6.44
CA LEU A 30 -26.44 -1.54 -5.69
C LEU A 30 -26.63 -2.66 -4.65
N VAL A 31 -26.29 -3.91 -4.99
CA VAL A 31 -26.26 -5.03 -4.03
C VAL A 31 -25.36 -4.71 -2.82
N ARG A 32 -24.17 -4.12 -3.03
CA ARG A 32 -23.23 -3.83 -1.92
C ARG A 32 -23.78 -2.81 -0.93
N VAL A 33 -24.67 -1.93 -1.37
CA VAL A 33 -25.27 -0.89 -0.52
C VAL A 33 -26.60 -1.31 0.12
N CYS A 34 -27.18 -2.44 -0.30
CA CYS A 34 -28.39 -3.02 0.30
C CYS A 34 -28.21 -3.23 1.82
N SER A 35 -29.20 -2.81 2.58
CA SER A 35 -29.17 -2.69 4.04
C SER A 35 -30.22 -3.54 4.76
N SER A 36 -31.20 -4.04 4.02
CA SER A 36 -32.24 -4.98 4.48
C SER A 36 -32.38 -6.18 3.52
N PRO A 37 -33.02 -7.28 3.95
CA PRO A 37 -33.43 -8.37 3.05
C PRO A 37 -34.32 -7.89 1.90
N SER A 38 -35.28 -7.00 2.17
CA SER A 38 -36.18 -6.44 1.15
C SER A 38 -35.44 -5.64 0.07
N ASP A 39 -34.32 -5.00 0.42
CA ASP A 39 -33.46 -4.33 -0.58
C ASP A 39 -32.87 -5.35 -1.57
N LEU A 40 -32.48 -6.54 -1.09
CA LEU A 40 -31.94 -7.61 -1.94
C LEU A 40 -33.03 -8.17 -2.86
N ASP A 41 -34.22 -8.43 -2.33
CA ASP A 41 -35.35 -8.90 -3.14
C ASP A 41 -35.77 -7.86 -4.19
N ALA A 42 -35.71 -6.55 -3.87
CA ALA A 42 -35.97 -5.49 -4.83
C ALA A 42 -34.96 -5.50 -5.99
N VAL A 43 -33.66 -5.69 -5.69
CA VAL A 43 -32.64 -5.83 -6.75
C VAL A 43 -32.87 -7.10 -7.56
N ALA A 44 -33.14 -8.24 -6.91
CA ALA A 44 -33.41 -9.51 -7.60
C ALA A 44 -34.62 -9.42 -8.54
N SER A 45 -35.69 -8.75 -8.10
CA SER A 45 -36.92 -8.56 -8.89
C SER A 45 -36.75 -7.60 -10.07
N SER A 46 -35.73 -6.74 -10.04
CA SER A 46 -35.45 -5.77 -11.10
C SER A 46 -34.68 -6.35 -12.29
N LEU A 47 -34.20 -7.60 -12.18
CA LEU A 47 -33.40 -8.24 -13.22
C LEU A 47 -34.27 -8.60 -14.41
N SER A 48 -33.99 -7.96 -15.56
CA SER A 48 -34.66 -8.25 -16.83
C SER A 48 -34.14 -9.53 -17.50
N GLU A 49 -32.95 -10.01 -17.11
CA GLU A 49 -32.29 -11.20 -17.65
C GLU A 49 -31.68 -12.02 -16.50
N GLU A 50 -31.55 -13.34 -16.69
CA GLU A 50 -30.87 -14.21 -15.75
C GLU A 50 -29.38 -13.84 -15.66
N SER A 51 -28.99 -13.18 -14.55
CA SER A 51 -27.57 -12.88 -14.27
C SER A 51 -27.09 -13.67 -13.05
N PRO A 52 -26.47 -14.85 -13.27
CA PRO A 52 -25.86 -15.61 -12.18
C PRO A 52 -24.76 -14.83 -11.44
N ALA A 53 -24.12 -13.84 -12.08
CA ALA A 53 -23.14 -12.98 -11.42
C ALA A 53 -23.77 -12.05 -10.36
N ILE A 54 -24.97 -11.53 -10.63
CA ILE A 54 -25.71 -10.72 -9.66
C ILE A 54 -26.24 -11.62 -8.53
N MET A 55 -26.75 -12.81 -8.84
CA MET A 55 -27.21 -13.76 -7.80
C MET A 55 -26.09 -14.19 -6.85
N LEU A 56 -24.87 -14.41 -7.35
CA LEU A 56 -23.70 -14.64 -6.50
C LEU A 56 -23.36 -13.43 -5.62
N SER A 57 -23.55 -12.20 -6.14
CA SER A 57 -23.33 -10.97 -5.38
C SER A 57 -24.38 -10.78 -4.28
N LEU A 58 -25.65 -11.09 -4.56
CA LEU A 58 -26.76 -11.07 -3.60
C LEU A 58 -26.50 -12.07 -2.46
N THR A 59 -26.11 -13.30 -2.82
CA THR A 59 -25.70 -14.35 -1.87
C THR A 59 -24.62 -13.86 -0.92
N ALA A 60 -23.52 -13.32 -1.46
CA ALA A 60 -22.39 -12.84 -0.67
C ALA A 60 -22.75 -11.63 0.23
N ARG A 61 -23.71 -10.80 -0.18
CA ARG A 61 -24.20 -9.69 0.65
C ARG A 61 -25.05 -10.19 1.80
N ALA A 62 -25.99 -11.10 1.53
CA ALA A 62 -26.86 -11.70 2.52
C ALA A 62 -26.04 -12.44 3.61
N ASP A 63 -25.07 -13.25 3.20
CA ASP A 63 -24.14 -13.96 4.08
C ASP A 63 -23.40 -13.02 5.04
N ARG A 64 -22.75 -11.97 4.50
CA ARG A 64 -22.05 -10.95 5.32
C ARG A 64 -22.94 -10.19 6.29
N LYS A 65 -24.25 -10.17 6.04
CA LYS A 65 -25.25 -9.51 6.90
C LYS A 65 -25.92 -10.46 7.88
N GLY A 66 -25.64 -11.76 7.80
CA GLY A 66 -26.26 -12.78 8.64
C GLY A 66 -27.68 -13.16 8.20
N TRP A 67 -28.05 -12.89 6.95
CA TRP A 67 -29.36 -13.22 6.39
C TRP A 67 -29.31 -14.60 5.73
N SER A 68 -29.27 -15.64 6.55
CA SER A 68 -29.02 -17.01 6.09
C SER A 68 -30.09 -17.56 5.14
N SER A 69 -31.36 -17.21 5.33
CA SER A 69 -32.46 -17.61 4.43
C SER A 69 -32.26 -17.09 3.02
N GLU A 70 -31.99 -15.79 2.90
CA GLU A 70 -31.79 -15.08 1.65
C GLU A 70 -30.50 -15.53 0.97
N ALA A 71 -29.44 -15.73 1.76
CA ALA A 71 -28.18 -16.25 1.24
C ALA A 71 -28.36 -17.63 0.59
N ASN A 72 -29.09 -18.55 1.24
CA ASN A 72 -29.36 -19.88 0.69
C ASN A 72 -30.31 -19.85 -0.52
N LYS A 73 -31.31 -18.95 -0.50
CA LYS A 73 -32.23 -18.72 -1.64
C LYS A 73 -31.43 -18.31 -2.88
N PHE A 74 -30.66 -17.21 -2.79
CA PHE A 74 -29.89 -16.70 -3.92
C PHE A 74 -28.77 -17.65 -4.37
N ALA A 75 -28.18 -18.42 -3.45
CA ALA A 75 -27.19 -19.44 -3.81
C ALA A 75 -27.81 -20.55 -4.67
N THR A 76 -29.02 -20.98 -4.33
CA THR A 76 -29.78 -21.98 -5.09
C THR A 76 -30.14 -21.47 -6.47
N GLU A 77 -30.65 -20.24 -6.57
CA GLU A 77 -30.98 -19.59 -7.84
C GLU A 77 -29.73 -19.41 -8.72
N ALA A 78 -28.61 -18.94 -8.14
CA ALA A 78 -27.33 -18.84 -8.85
C ALA A 78 -26.87 -20.18 -9.39
N LYS A 79 -27.00 -21.26 -8.61
CA LYS A 79 -26.64 -22.62 -9.02
C LYS A 79 -27.43 -23.07 -10.24
N GLN A 80 -28.75 -22.92 -10.20
CA GLN A 80 -29.64 -23.29 -11.31
C GLN A 80 -29.29 -22.53 -12.59
N MET A 81 -29.10 -21.20 -12.48
CA MET A 81 -28.71 -20.35 -13.61
C MET A 81 -27.34 -20.73 -14.19
N ILE A 82 -26.36 -21.10 -13.36
CA ILE A 82 -25.03 -21.48 -13.84
C ILE A 82 -25.07 -22.85 -14.52
N GLU A 83 -25.88 -23.78 -14.03
CA GLU A 83 -26.03 -25.12 -14.59
C GLU A 83 -26.66 -25.09 -15.99
N SER A 84 -27.65 -24.19 -16.22
CA SER A 84 -28.33 -24.01 -17.50
C SER A 84 -27.50 -23.34 -18.60
N LEU A 85 -26.39 -22.68 -18.26
CA LEU A 85 -25.49 -22.07 -19.25
C LEU A 85 -24.80 -23.11 -20.13
N GLU A 86 -24.55 -22.75 -21.39
CA GLU A 86 -23.69 -23.55 -22.27
C GLU A 86 -22.24 -23.58 -21.76
N SER A 87 -21.52 -24.66 -22.10
CA SER A 87 -20.13 -24.83 -21.69
C SER A 87 -19.26 -23.71 -22.27
N SER A 88 -18.62 -22.95 -21.39
CA SER A 88 -17.79 -21.80 -21.74
C SER A 88 -16.85 -21.46 -20.59
N ASP A 89 -15.75 -20.76 -20.88
CA ASP A 89 -14.85 -20.17 -19.86
C ASP A 89 -15.63 -19.33 -18.82
N LYS A 90 -16.73 -18.70 -19.25
CA LYS A 90 -17.61 -17.92 -18.37
C LYS A 90 -18.32 -18.83 -17.37
N LYS A 91 -18.86 -19.97 -17.82
CA LYS A 91 -19.50 -20.98 -16.95
C LYS A 91 -18.52 -21.53 -15.93
N GLU A 92 -17.31 -21.92 -16.34
CA GLU A 92 -16.28 -22.44 -15.42
C GLU A 92 -15.89 -21.42 -14.34
N LYS A 93 -15.70 -20.15 -14.73
CA LYS A 93 -15.43 -19.06 -13.79
C LYS A 93 -16.58 -18.87 -12.80
N LEU A 94 -17.83 -18.93 -13.25
CA LEU A 94 -19.00 -18.81 -12.38
C LEU A 94 -19.15 -20.02 -11.44
N GLN A 95 -18.90 -21.24 -11.92
CA GLN A 95 -18.90 -22.45 -11.10
C GLN A 95 -17.85 -22.40 -9.99
N SER A 96 -16.63 -21.94 -10.31
CA SER A 96 -15.58 -21.78 -9.29
C SER A 96 -15.97 -20.76 -8.21
N LYS A 97 -16.61 -19.63 -8.60
CA LYS A 97 -17.13 -18.63 -7.66
C LYS A 97 -18.29 -19.16 -6.82
N LEU A 98 -19.20 -19.91 -7.43
CA LEU A 98 -20.32 -20.56 -6.75
C LEU A 98 -19.81 -21.53 -5.68
N LYS A 99 -18.83 -22.37 -6.03
CA LYS A 99 -18.20 -23.30 -5.08
C LYS A 99 -17.64 -22.56 -3.86
N VAL A 100 -16.82 -21.54 -4.09
CA VAL A 100 -16.27 -20.72 -2.99
C VAL A 100 -17.36 -20.07 -2.14
N THR A 101 -18.46 -19.65 -2.76
CA THR A 101 -19.60 -19.03 -2.07
C THR A 101 -20.34 -20.05 -1.20
N ILE A 102 -20.65 -21.24 -1.73
CA ILE A 102 -21.31 -22.33 -1.00
C ILE A 102 -20.43 -22.82 0.15
N ASP A 103 -19.15 -23.03 -0.09
CA ASP A 103 -18.21 -23.46 0.94
C ASP A 103 -18.18 -22.44 2.11
N LYS A 104 -18.20 -21.13 1.82
CA LYS A 104 -18.30 -20.09 2.86
C LYS A 104 -19.62 -20.14 3.63
N LEU A 105 -20.75 -20.30 2.96
CA LEU A 105 -22.06 -20.44 3.60
C LEU A 105 -22.09 -21.63 4.57
N ASN A 106 -21.41 -22.72 4.21
CA ASN A 106 -21.28 -23.91 5.02
C ASN A 106 -20.22 -23.79 6.13
N GLY A 107 -19.62 -22.61 6.32
CA GLY A 107 -18.59 -22.38 7.32
C GLY A 107 -17.25 -23.06 7.00
N ILE A 108 -17.06 -23.55 5.77
CA ILE A 108 -15.80 -24.12 5.32
C ILE A 108 -14.86 -22.94 5.04
N GLU A 109 -13.77 -22.83 5.80
CA GLU A 109 -12.72 -21.84 5.56
C GLU A 109 -12.09 -22.07 4.17
N THR A 110 -12.62 -21.38 3.16
CA THR A 110 -12.03 -21.33 1.81
C THR A 110 -10.86 -20.38 1.70
N SER A 111 -10.31 -19.93 2.83
CA SER A 111 -9.17 -19.05 2.81
C SER A 111 -7.97 -19.83 2.27
N ARG A 112 -7.75 -19.73 0.95
CA ARG A 112 -6.39 -19.55 0.45
C ARG A 112 -5.89 -18.25 1.09
N ARG A 113 -5.55 -18.27 2.37
CA ARG A 113 -4.59 -17.30 2.91
C ARG A 113 -3.39 -17.51 1.99
N GLN A 114 -3.16 -16.55 1.11
CA GLN A 114 -1.92 -16.59 0.34
C GLN A 114 -0.81 -16.72 1.40
N PRO A 115 0.08 -17.71 1.25
CA PRO A 115 1.16 -17.88 2.21
C PRO A 115 1.86 -16.53 2.36
N ILE A 116 2.03 -16.10 3.61
CA ILE A 116 2.72 -14.84 3.90
C ILE A 116 4.10 -14.97 3.24
N PRO A 117 4.46 -14.09 2.29
CA PRO A 117 5.74 -14.18 1.63
C PRO A 117 6.86 -14.13 2.67
N VAL A 118 7.73 -15.13 2.65
CA VAL A 118 8.95 -15.15 3.45
C VAL A 118 9.87 -14.08 2.88
N LEU A 119 10.38 -13.20 3.74
CA LEU A 119 11.35 -12.18 3.32
C LEU A 119 12.68 -12.85 3.00
N SER A 120 13.32 -12.43 1.91
CA SER A 120 14.67 -12.87 1.57
C SER A 120 15.66 -12.42 2.64
N GLU A 121 16.69 -13.24 2.90
CA GLU A 121 17.81 -12.81 3.73
C GLU A 121 18.54 -11.64 3.07
N ILE A 122 18.98 -10.68 3.87
CA ILE A 122 19.68 -9.47 3.42
C ILE A 122 21.13 -9.49 3.91
N ALA A 123 22.02 -8.76 3.24
CA ALA A 123 23.41 -8.67 3.68
C ALA A 123 23.56 -8.17 5.13
N LYS A 124 24.61 -8.61 5.81
CA LYS A 124 24.90 -8.25 7.21
C LYS A 124 25.37 -6.79 7.38
N SER A 125 25.86 -6.16 6.31
CA SER A 125 26.34 -4.77 6.32
C SER A 125 26.06 -4.10 4.99
N GLY A 126 25.83 -2.78 4.99
CA GLY A 126 25.74 -1.99 3.77
C GLY A 126 27.11 -1.53 3.25
N LYS A 127 27.23 -1.39 1.93
CA LYS A 127 28.42 -0.84 1.24
C LYS A 127 28.46 0.68 1.31
N HIS A 128 27.30 1.31 1.24
CA HIS A 128 27.06 2.75 1.33
C HIS A 128 25.80 3.01 2.15
N THR A 129 25.48 4.27 2.39
CA THR A 129 24.33 4.68 3.22
C THR A 129 23.38 5.57 2.45
N LEU A 130 22.09 5.25 2.48
CA LEU A 130 21.02 6.15 2.08
C LEU A 130 20.61 7.01 3.28
N GLY A 131 20.76 8.33 3.17
CA GLY A 131 20.38 9.29 4.20
C GLY A 131 19.02 9.93 3.92
N LEU A 132 18.10 9.79 4.87
CA LEU A 132 16.83 10.53 4.86
C LEU A 132 16.90 11.65 5.89
N PHE A 133 16.79 12.89 5.43
CA PHE A 133 16.65 14.04 6.29
C PHE A 133 15.17 14.37 6.47
N ASN A 134 14.69 14.32 7.71
CA ASN A 134 13.33 14.66 8.04
C ASN A 134 13.11 16.18 7.93
N THR A 135 12.29 16.54 6.96
CA THR A 135 11.83 17.91 6.71
C THR A 135 10.35 18.08 7.06
N TYR A 136 9.69 16.97 7.43
CA TYR A 136 8.35 16.97 7.96
C TYR A 136 8.45 17.35 9.44
N GLY A 137 7.94 18.54 9.78
CA GLY A 137 7.88 18.97 11.17
C GLY A 137 6.88 18.15 11.99
N GLY A 138 7.08 18.09 13.31
CA GLY A 138 6.11 17.57 14.26
C GLY A 138 6.25 16.07 14.57
N LYS A 139 5.12 15.45 14.93
CA LYS A 139 5.06 14.05 15.37
C LYS A 139 5.06 13.08 14.18
N TRP A 140 5.35 11.81 14.46
CA TRP A 140 5.20 10.70 13.51
C TRP A 140 3.85 10.72 12.79
N ASN A 141 3.87 10.51 11.48
CA ASN A 141 2.70 10.55 10.60
C ASN A 141 2.92 9.66 9.37
N HIS A 142 1.86 9.49 8.56
CA HIS A 142 1.89 8.64 7.36
C HIS A 142 3.08 8.92 6.41
N PRO A 143 3.39 10.18 6.03
CA PRO A 143 4.58 10.49 5.23
C PRO A 143 5.90 9.93 5.77
N HIS A 144 6.14 10.01 7.08
CA HIS A 144 7.37 9.47 7.68
C HIS A 144 7.43 7.94 7.51
N PHE A 145 6.36 7.23 7.89
CA PHE A 145 6.29 5.78 7.81
C PHE A 145 6.45 5.28 6.37
N LYS A 146 5.81 5.96 5.42
CA LYS A 146 5.91 5.64 4.00
C LYS A 146 7.32 5.85 3.45
N ALA A 147 7.99 6.95 3.83
CA ALA A 147 9.36 7.23 3.40
C ALA A 147 10.35 6.18 3.91
N ILE A 148 10.28 5.85 5.21
CA ILE A 148 11.14 4.83 5.82
C ILE A 148 10.87 3.45 5.23
N HIS A 149 9.61 3.07 5.01
CA HIS A 149 9.29 1.79 4.38
C HIS A 149 9.90 1.66 2.98
N LYS A 150 9.77 2.70 2.15
CA LYS A 150 10.37 2.74 0.82
C LYS A 150 11.89 2.61 0.89
N ALA A 151 12.54 3.38 1.76
CA ALA A 151 13.98 3.35 1.93
C ALA A 151 14.47 1.99 2.45
N ALA A 152 13.78 1.38 3.42
CA ALA A 152 14.13 0.06 3.93
C ALA A 152 14.12 -1.03 2.83
N ASN A 153 13.15 -0.99 1.93
CA ASN A 153 13.10 -1.90 0.78
C ASN A 153 14.32 -1.67 -0.15
N LEU A 154 14.64 -0.42 -0.46
CA LEU A 154 15.80 -0.07 -1.31
C LEU A 154 17.13 -0.47 -0.66
N CYS A 155 17.33 -0.12 0.62
CA CYS A 155 18.51 -0.47 1.39
C CYS A 155 18.75 -1.98 1.47
N SER A 156 17.67 -2.75 1.54
CA SER A 156 17.74 -4.21 1.56
C SER A 156 18.04 -4.81 0.19
N ALA A 157 17.51 -4.21 -0.89
CA ALA A 157 17.74 -4.68 -2.25
C ALA A 157 19.14 -4.32 -2.80
N PHE A 158 19.69 -3.18 -2.37
CA PHE A 158 20.96 -2.63 -2.89
C PHE A 158 22.11 -2.69 -1.89
N ASP A 159 21.98 -3.46 -0.80
CA ASP A 159 22.99 -3.57 0.25
C ASP A 159 23.46 -2.19 0.77
N LEU A 160 22.52 -1.30 1.12
CA LEU A 160 22.80 0.01 1.72
C LEU A 160 22.38 0.08 3.19
N ASP A 161 23.10 0.83 4.00
CA ASP A 161 22.64 1.22 5.33
C ASP A 161 21.63 2.39 5.22
N LEU A 162 20.90 2.65 6.30
CA LEU A 162 19.88 3.69 6.37
C LEU A 162 20.19 4.67 7.51
N ALA A 163 20.42 5.94 7.18
CA ALA A 163 20.55 7.02 8.14
C ALA A 163 19.24 7.82 8.22
N LEU A 164 18.66 7.93 9.42
CA LEU A 164 17.43 8.68 9.70
C LEU A 164 17.79 9.94 10.48
N ILE A 165 17.81 11.09 9.81
CA ILE A 165 18.29 12.36 10.38
C ILE A 165 17.11 13.26 10.74
N GLY A 166 17.07 13.78 11.97
CA GLY A 166 16.03 14.70 12.44
C GLY A 166 14.65 14.06 12.65
N PHE A 167 14.57 12.74 12.72
CA PHE A 167 13.31 12.05 13.01
C PHE A 167 12.99 12.08 14.51
N PRO A 168 11.71 12.14 14.91
CA PRO A 168 11.35 12.05 16.32
C PRO A 168 11.78 10.71 16.92
N GLY A 169 12.32 10.71 18.15
CA GLY A 169 12.74 9.48 18.83
C GLY A 169 11.63 8.43 18.94
N ILE A 170 11.96 7.19 18.64
CA ILE A 170 11.07 6.02 18.71
C ILE A 170 11.88 4.74 18.87
N GLU A 171 11.39 3.80 19.67
CA GLU A 171 11.98 2.47 19.78
C GLU A 171 11.85 1.68 18.46
N SER A 172 12.86 0.89 18.12
CA SER A 172 12.98 0.15 16.85
C SER A 172 11.74 -0.72 16.58
N ASP A 173 11.36 -1.56 17.56
CA ASP A 173 10.23 -2.49 17.44
C ASP A 173 8.90 -1.75 17.28
N LYS A 174 8.76 -0.59 17.95
CA LYS A 174 7.58 0.25 17.83
C LYS A 174 7.49 0.86 16.43
N LEU A 175 8.60 1.35 15.87
CA LEU A 175 8.62 1.88 14.52
C LEU A 175 8.28 0.81 13.47
N VAL A 176 8.84 -0.39 13.60
CA VAL A 176 8.50 -1.55 12.75
C VAL A 176 7.00 -1.86 12.83
N GLY A 177 6.44 -1.90 14.03
CA GLY A 177 5.01 -2.13 14.25
C GLY A 177 4.11 -1.08 13.62
N GLU A 178 4.45 0.21 13.78
CA GLU A 178 3.69 1.31 13.17
C GLU A 178 3.76 1.27 11.63
N ILE A 179 4.94 1.02 11.06
CA ILE A 179 5.10 0.89 9.60
C ILE A 179 4.32 -0.31 9.07
N ARG A 180 4.39 -1.46 9.73
CA ARG A 180 3.62 -2.66 9.36
C ARG A 180 2.12 -2.35 9.32
N LYS A 181 1.61 -1.69 10.36
CA LYS A 181 0.20 -1.29 10.45
C LYS A 181 -0.19 -0.29 9.37
N GLU A 182 0.58 0.78 9.24
CA GLU A 182 0.28 1.91 8.34
C GLU A 182 0.36 1.49 6.87
N MET A 183 1.36 0.68 6.50
CA MET A 183 1.56 0.18 5.14
C MET A 183 0.81 -1.14 4.86
N ARG A 184 0.09 -1.68 5.86
CA ARG A 184 -0.67 -2.94 5.78
C ARG A 184 0.18 -4.12 5.31
N LEU A 185 1.39 -4.22 5.84
CA LEU A 185 2.32 -5.27 5.45
C LEU A 185 1.86 -6.64 5.99
N PRO A 186 2.01 -7.71 5.20
CA PRO A 186 1.65 -9.07 5.63
C PRO A 186 2.64 -9.64 6.67
N ASN A 187 3.82 -9.04 6.80
CA ASN A 187 4.89 -9.38 7.73
C ASN A 187 5.54 -8.08 8.29
N GLU A 188 6.67 -8.20 8.98
CA GLU A 188 7.42 -7.11 9.62
C GLU A 188 8.12 -6.19 8.60
N GLY A 189 8.22 -6.60 7.34
CA GLY A 189 8.96 -5.90 6.30
C GLY A 189 10.47 -5.89 6.53
N TYR A 190 11.21 -5.32 5.58
CA TYR A 190 12.68 -5.33 5.62
C TYR A 190 13.31 -4.42 6.69
N LEU A 191 12.56 -3.47 7.24
CA LEU A 191 13.07 -2.58 8.29
C LEU A 191 13.51 -3.37 9.54
N PHE A 192 12.77 -4.43 9.89
CA PHE A 192 13.12 -5.31 11.00
C PHE A 192 14.49 -5.98 10.79
N SER A 193 14.72 -6.52 9.59
CA SER A 193 16.00 -7.15 9.25
C SER A 193 17.15 -6.16 9.26
N LEU A 194 16.94 -4.92 8.78
CA LEU A 194 17.96 -3.87 8.83
C LEU A 194 18.33 -3.49 10.26
N PHE A 195 17.35 -3.36 11.17
CA PHE A 195 17.66 -3.11 12.59
C PHE A 195 18.42 -4.26 13.23
N SER A 196 18.01 -5.51 12.96
CA SER A 196 18.67 -6.71 13.48
C SER A 196 20.15 -6.79 13.05
N ASN A 197 20.45 -6.34 11.84
CA ASN A 197 21.81 -6.26 11.30
C ASN A 197 22.54 -4.94 11.65
N GLN A 198 21.96 -4.07 12.49
CA GLN A 198 22.53 -2.76 12.86
C GLN A 198 22.78 -1.82 11.67
N ARG A 199 21.96 -1.96 10.62
CA ARG A 199 22.03 -1.20 9.35
C ARG A 199 21.12 0.03 9.31
N VAL A 200 20.50 0.39 10.45
CA VAL A 200 19.71 1.62 10.60
C VAL A 200 20.24 2.40 11.80
N ARG A 201 20.46 3.71 11.63
CA ARG A 201 20.85 4.59 12.74
C ARG A 201 20.09 5.91 12.68
N PHE A 202 19.67 6.38 13.85
CA PHE A 202 19.08 7.70 14.03
C PHE A 202 20.16 8.74 14.32
N PHE A 203 19.98 9.92 13.75
CA PHE A 203 20.82 11.09 13.93
C PHE A 203 19.95 12.30 14.25
N ASP A 204 20.42 13.17 15.13
CA ASP A 204 19.65 14.38 15.51
C ASP A 204 19.76 15.44 14.40
N LYS A 205 20.96 15.99 14.19
CA LYS A 205 21.17 17.12 13.27
C LYS A 205 22.02 16.77 12.05
N ASP A 206 23.03 15.93 12.25
CA ASP A 206 23.97 15.53 11.21
C ASP A 206 24.45 14.10 11.45
N ILE A 207 25.05 13.49 10.44
CA ILE A 207 25.52 12.11 10.48
C ILE A 207 26.89 11.97 11.16
N ASP A 208 27.13 10.78 11.69
CA ASP A 208 28.47 10.30 12.03
C ASP A 208 29.08 9.65 10.78
N GLU A 209 29.99 10.34 10.11
CA GLU A 209 30.63 9.85 8.87
C GLU A 209 31.48 8.59 9.09
N SER A 210 31.91 8.29 10.34
CA SER A 210 32.63 7.04 10.63
C SER A 210 31.74 5.80 10.47
N TRP A 211 30.44 5.96 10.70
CA TRP A 211 29.45 4.89 10.50
C TRP A 211 28.76 4.99 9.15
N ALA A 212 28.30 6.19 8.79
CA ALA A 212 27.50 6.42 7.59
C ALA A 212 28.33 6.49 6.31
N GLY A 213 29.61 6.85 6.40
CA GLY A 213 30.43 7.23 5.26
C GLY A 213 30.40 8.73 4.99
N SER A 214 31.26 9.16 4.07
CA SER A 214 31.47 10.55 3.68
C SER A 214 30.16 11.19 3.22
N LYS A 215 29.85 12.38 3.77
CA LYS A 215 28.59 13.07 3.52
C LYS A 215 28.51 13.62 2.10
N VAL A 216 27.43 13.27 1.38
CA VAL A 216 27.11 13.80 0.06
C VAL A 216 25.64 14.24 0.06
N VAL A 217 25.37 15.54 -0.10
CA VAL A 217 23.99 16.04 -0.10
C VAL A 217 23.43 16.10 -1.51
N THR A 218 22.20 15.66 -1.70
CA THR A 218 21.54 15.73 -3.02
C THR A 218 20.75 17.02 -3.18
N THR A 219 20.90 17.69 -4.32
CA THR A 219 20.18 18.93 -4.66
C THR A 219 20.04 19.07 -6.16
N ALA A 220 18.93 19.66 -6.63
CA ALA A 220 18.75 20.02 -8.04
C ALA A 220 19.59 21.24 -8.45
N ASN A 221 20.12 22.00 -7.48
CA ASN A 221 20.96 23.18 -7.71
C ASN A 221 22.27 22.97 -6.92
N PRO A 222 23.21 22.15 -7.44
CA PRO A 222 24.48 21.94 -6.76
C PRO A 222 25.33 23.21 -6.81
N ASP A 223 26.26 23.31 -5.87
CA ASP A 223 27.27 24.35 -5.87
C ASP A 223 28.42 23.86 -6.77
N PRO A 224 28.81 24.61 -7.83
CA PRO A 224 29.88 24.20 -8.73
C PRO A 224 31.20 23.87 -8.03
N ASP A 225 31.47 24.49 -6.89
CA ASP A 225 32.71 24.28 -6.13
C ASP A 225 32.65 23.03 -5.24
N LYS A 226 31.50 22.34 -5.17
CA LYS A 226 31.25 21.20 -4.27
C LYS A 226 30.92 19.90 -5.02
N LEU A 227 31.35 19.76 -6.28
CA LEU A 227 31.00 18.60 -7.12
C LEU A 227 31.91 17.38 -6.94
N ALA A 228 33.02 17.52 -6.21
CA ALA A 228 33.97 16.44 -6.00
C ALA A 228 33.40 15.37 -5.07
N ILE A 229 33.16 14.17 -5.59
CA ILE A 229 32.67 13.03 -4.82
C ILE A 229 33.85 12.42 -4.05
N PRO A 230 33.77 12.24 -2.72
CA PRO A 230 34.81 11.58 -1.95
C PRO A 230 35.00 10.10 -2.33
N ASP A 231 36.19 9.57 -2.07
CA ASP A 231 36.43 8.12 -2.18
C ASP A 231 35.86 7.35 -0.97
N GLY A 232 35.62 6.04 -1.15
CA GLY A 232 35.26 5.13 -0.08
C GLY A 232 33.75 5.04 0.21
N LYS A 233 33.39 4.75 1.47
CA LYS A 233 31.97 4.63 1.88
C LYS A 233 31.31 5.99 1.82
N LEU A 234 30.20 6.11 1.09
CA LEU A 234 29.41 7.34 0.96
C LEU A 234 28.10 7.27 1.73
N CYS A 235 27.64 8.44 2.21
CA CYS A 235 26.27 8.66 2.65
C CYS A 235 25.61 9.73 1.77
N MET A 236 24.73 9.31 0.86
CA MET A 236 23.97 10.25 0.03
C MET A 236 22.67 10.63 0.74
N ILE A 237 22.55 11.91 1.11
CA ILE A 237 21.47 12.44 1.95
C ILE A 237 20.51 13.25 1.09
N MET A 238 19.22 12.96 1.23
CA MET A 238 18.13 13.73 0.62
C MET A 238 17.15 14.26 1.66
N GLY A 239 16.55 15.41 1.38
CA GLY A 239 15.45 15.96 2.16
C GLY A 239 14.13 15.35 1.73
N LEU A 240 13.26 15.03 2.69
CA LEU A 240 11.93 14.52 2.38
C LEU A 240 11.01 15.63 1.85
N GLY A 241 9.99 15.25 1.09
CA GLY A 241 8.93 16.16 0.65
C GLY A 241 9.41 17.34 -0.21
N PRO A 242 8.53 18.33 -0.46
CA PRO A 242 8.78 19.38 -1.45
C PRO A 242 9.80 20.43 -1.01
N LYS A 243 10.13 20.50 0.29
CA LYS A 243 11.08 21.49 0.81
C LYS A 243 12.54 21.13 0.53
N GLY A 244 12.83 19.85 0.29
CA GLY A 244 14.21 19.37 0.17
C GLY A 244 15.02 19.64 1.44
N LEU A 245 16.35 19.60 1.32
CA LEU A 245 17.25 19.82 2.45
C LEU A 245 17.21 21.29 2.93
N PRO A 246 17.32 21.53 4.25
CA PRO A 246 17.51 22.88 4.76
C PRO A 246 18.76 23.54 4.17
N LYS A 247 18.67 24.85 3.86
CA LYS A 247 19.78 25.61 3.28
C LYS A 247 21.07 25.51 4.11
N SER A 248 20.96 25.59 5.43
CA SER A 248 22.10 25.46 6.34
C SER A 248 22.76 24.08 6.27
N PHE A 249 21.97 23.01 6.03
CA PHE A 249 22.50 21.66 5.90
C PHE A 249 23.25 21.50 4.56
N LEU A 250 22.71 22.04 3.47
CA LEU A 250 23.39 22.10 2.17
C LEU A 250 24.71 22.87 2.28
N GLU A 251 24.67 24.09 2.83
CA GLU A 251 25.85 24.95 2.96
C GLU A 251 26.97 24.30 3.79
N SER A 252 26.61 23.51 4.82
CA SER A 252 27.57 22.78 5.66
C SER A 252 28.20 21.55 5.02
N SER A 253 27.67 21.06 3.89
CA SER A 253 28.25 19.94 3.17
C SER A 253 29.40 20.40 2.28
N SER A 254 30.46 19.58 2.21
CA SER A 254 31.57 19.77 1.28
C SER A 254 31.29 19.22 -0.11
N CYS A 255 30.31 18.31 -0.24
CA CYS A 255 29.96 17.65 -1.50
C CYS A 255 28.45 17.73 -1.78
N HIS A 256 28.10 18.21 -2.97
CA HIS A 256 26.75 18.28 -3.54
C HIS A 256 26.66 17.33 -4.73
N PHE A 257 25.52 16.65 -4.86
CA PHE A 257 25.24 15.77 -5.99
C PHE A 257 23.88 16.10 -6.62
N GLU A 258 23.87 16.22 -7.95
CA GLU A 258 22.67 16.41 -8.76
C GLU A 258 22.32 15.09 -9.45
N LEU A 259 21.05 14.68 -9.39
CA LEU A 259 20.64 13.33 -9.78
C LEU A 259 20.36 13.18 -11.28
N THR A 260 19.99 14.27 -11.97
CA THR A 260 19.39 14.19 -13.31
C THR A 260 20.34 14.58 -14.46
N GLY A 261 21.43 15.27 -14.15
CA GLY A 261 22.27 15.98 -15.11
C GLY A 261 21.59 17.21 -15.73
N SER A 262 20.43 17.62 -15.24
CA SER A 262 19.57 18.65 -15.87
C SER A 262 18.90 19.59 -14.87
N ASN A 263 19.33 19.56 -13.60
CA ASN A 263 18.81 20.40 -12.51
C ASN A 263 17.30 20.23 -12.28
N ILE A 264 16.76 19.02 -12.52
CA ILE A 264 15.34 18.73 -12.34
C ILE A 264 15.14 18.04 -10.99
N ALA A 265 14.35 18.65 -10.12
CA ALA A 265 14.00 18.04 -8.85
C ALA A 265 13.08 16.82 -9.05
N PHE A 266 13.49 15.67 -8.52
CA PHE A 266 12.65 14.47 -8.48
C PHE A 266 11.66 14.47 -7.32
N GLU A 267 10.52 13.78 -7.51
CA GLU A 267 9.67 13.36 -6.40
C GLU A 267 10.46 12.46 -5.43
N THR A 268 10.14 12.51 -4.15
CA THR A 268 10.87 11.82 -3.08
C THR A 268 11.14 10.34 -3.36
N GLY A 269 10.14 9.58 -3.80
CA GLY A 269 10.31 8.16 -4.15
C GLY A 269 11.23 7.92 -5.35
N THR A 270 11.10 8.74 -6.39
CA THR A 270 11.99 8.67 -7.57
C THR A 270 13.42 9.01 -7.19
N ALA A 271 13.63 10.08 -6.40
CA ALA A 271 14.95 10.46 -5.89
C ALA A 271 15.60 9.34 -5.06
N MET A 272 14.85 8.74 -4.11
CA MET A 272 15.35 7.61 -3.31
C MET A 272 15.82 6.45 -4.19
N GLY A 273 15.02 6.08 -5.21
CA GLY A 273 15.38 5.01 -6.13
C GLY A 273 16.63 5.33 -6.95
N SER A 274 16.73 6.55 -7.49
CA SER A 274 17.91 7.00 -8.23
C SER A 274 19.17 7.03 -7.37
N ILE A 275 19.09 7.51 -6.12
CA ILE A 275 20.21 7.50 -5.18
C ILE A 275 20.64 6.07 -4.87
N ALA A 276 19.69 5.20 -4.54
CA ALA A 276 19.99 3.81 -4.18
C ALA A 276 20.66 3.05 -5.35
N GLY A 277 20.12 3.22 -6.57
CA GLY A 277 20.71 2.65 -7.78
C GLY A 277 22.11 3.22 -8.07
N ARG A 278 22.33 4.52 -7.87
CA ARG A 278 23.65 5.14 -8.05
C ARG A 278 24.68 4.61 -7.06
N LEU A 279 24.33 4.57 -5.78
CA LEU A 279 25.18 4.01 -4.73
C LEU A 279 25.51 2.54 -5.00
N SER A 280 24.56 1.74 -5.49
CA SER A 280 24.81 0.32 -5.80
C SER A 280 25.83 0.09 -6.92
N LEU A 281 26.09 1.10 -7.76
CA LEU A 281 27.01 1.01 -8.90
C LEU A 281 28.37 1.64 -8.61
N MET A 282 28.53 2.27 -7.45
CA MET A 282 29.80 2.80 -6.94
C MET A 282 30.55 1.70 -6.17
#